data_AF-A0A9E5GT89-F1
#
_entry.id   AF-A0A9E5GT89-F1
#
_cell.length_a   1.000
_cell.length_b   1.000
_cell.length_c   1.000
_cell.angle_alpha   90.00
_cell.angle_beta   90.00
_cell.angle_gamma   90.00
#
_symmetry.space_group_name_H-M   'P 1'
#
loop_
_entity.id
_entity.type
_entity.pdbx_description
1 polymer ?
#
loop_
_entity_poly.entity_id
_entity_poly.type
_entity_poly.pdbx_seq_one_letter_code
_entity_poly.pdbx_strand_id
1 'polypeptide(L)' 'MEIYLYPSFKAGTDTLYVSVPGIDPVKIPITVEGGTAQKVTVTLDKETATPGETITAKIKVTDIRDNPISQAKDLKI' A
#
# COMPACT_ATOMS: atom_id res chain seq x y z
N MET A 1 -26.29 -19.67 -3.11
CA MET A 1 -25.90 -18.77 -2.01
C MET A 1 -24.57 -18.17 -2.41
N GLU A 2 -24.54 -16.87 -2.70
CA GLU A 2 -23.32 -16.18 -3.11
C GLU A 2 -22.84 -15.30 -1.95
N ILE A 3 -21.55 -15.39 -1.64
CA ILE A 3 -20.90 -14.56 -0.63
C ILE A 3 -20.06 -13.55 -1.39
N TYR A 4 -20.32 -12.26 -1.19
CA TYR A 4 -19.55 -11.19 -1.81
C TYR A 4 -18.53 -10.63 -0.82
N LEU A 5 -17.30 -10.40 -1.30
CA LEU A 5 -16.21 -9.80 -0.55
C LEU A 5 -15.78 -8.51 -1.26
N TYR A 6 -15.71 -7.41 -0.52
CA TYR A 6 -15.37 -6.07 -1.07
C TYR A 6 -14.23 -5.38 -0.32
N PRO A 7 -13.00 -5.94 -0.29
CA PRO A 7 -11.85 -5.19 0.22
C PRO A 7 -11.42 -4.09 -0.76
N SER A 8 -10.87 -3.00 -0.24
CA SER A 8 -10.27 -1.89 -1.01
C SER A 8 -8.93 -2.26 -1.64
N PHE A 9 -8.29 -3.33 -1.15
CA PHE A 9 -6.94 -3.78 -1.53
C PHE A 9 -5.84 -2.72 -1.36
N LYS A 10 -6.09 -1.64 -0.60
CA LYS A 10 -5.10 -0.65 -0.22
C LYS A 10 -4.43 -1.07 1.08
N ALA A 11 -3.10 -0.98 1.12
CA ALA A 11 -2.39 -1.30 2.35
C ALA A 11 -2.78 -0.36 3.49
N GLY A 12 -2.90 -0.92 4.69
CA GLY A 12 -3.44 -0.25 5.87
C GLY A 12 -4.66 -0.98 6.43
N THR A 13 -5.43 -0.29 7.26
CA THR A 13 -6.67 -0.81 7.84
C THR A 13 -7.79 -0.79 6.81
N ASP A 14 -8.49 -1.90 6.66
CA ASP A 14 -9.64 -2.04 5.77
C ASP A 14 -10.78 -2.80 6.48
N THR A 15 -11.97 -2.81 5.88
CA THR A 15 -13.14 -3.52 6.41
C THR A 15 -13.67 -4.50 5.37
N LEU A 16 -13.67 -5.78 5.72
CA LEU A 16 -14.34 -6.81 4.93
C LEU A 16 -15.84 -6.81 5.26
N TYR A 17 -16.65 -6.67 4.22
CA TYR A 17 -18.11 -6.79 4.31
C TYR A 17 -18.54 -8.18 3.84
N VAL A 18 -19.28 -8.89 4.68
CA VAL A 18 -19.91 -10.16 4.35
C VAL A 18 -21.42 -9.93 4.30
N SER A 19 -22.00 -10.04 3.11
CA SER A 19 -23.43 -9.86 2.88
C SER A 19 -24.08 -11.19 2.50
N VAL A 20 -25.07 -11.60 3.28
CA VAL A 20 -25.91 -12.77 3.03
C VAL A 20 -27.36 -12.29 2.93
N PRO A 21 -28.10 -12.59 1.85
CA PRO A 21 -29.47 -12.13 1.70
C PRO A 21 -30.36 -12.51 2.89
N GLY A 22 -31.06 -11.52 3.46
CA GLY A 22 -31.95 -11.73 4.61
C GLY A 22 -31.27 -11.68 5.99
N ILE A 23 -29.97 -11.36 6.05
CA ILE A 23 -29.21 -11.18 7.30
C ILE A 23 -28.50 -9.83 7.24
N ASP A 24 -28.39 -9.15 8.38
CA ASP A 24 -27.62 -7.91 8.49
C ASP A 24 -26.14 -8.16 8.11
N PRO A 25 -25.52 -7.28 7.30
CA PRO A 25 -24.12 -7.46 6.90
C PRO A 25 -23.16 -7.45 8.09
N VAL A 26 -22.21 -8.39 8.07
CA VAL A 26 -21.13 -8.45 9.07
C VAL A 26 -19.93 -7.64 8.57
N LYS A 27 -19.35 -6.84 9.46
CA LYS A 27 -18.15 -6.03 9.21
C LYS A 27 -16.98 -6.57 9.99
N ILE A 28 -15.88 -6.90 9.28
CA ILE A 28 -14.68 -7.48 9.89
C ILE A 28 -13.50 -6.54 9.60
N PRO A 29 -12.87 -5.93 10.61
CA PRO A 29 -11.66 -5.14 10.39
C PRO A 29 -10.51 -6.06 10.00
N ILE A 30 -9.76 -5.67 8.97
CA ILE A 30 -8.60 -6.39 8.49
C ILE A 30 -7.42 -5.43 8.33
N THR A 31 -6.21 -5.97 8.36
CA THR A 31 -5.00 -5.24 7.95
C THR A 31 -4.54 -5.80 6.61
N VAL A 32 -4.42 -4.92 5.62
CA VAL A 32 -3.87 -5.26 4.31
C VAL A 32 -2.42 -4.82 4.29
N GLU A 33 -1.51 -5.75 4.03
CA GLU A 33 -0.10 -5.42 3.84
C GLU A 33 0.20 -5.11 2.36
N GLY A 34 1.20 -4.27 2.12
CA GLY A 34 1.80 -4.13 0.79
C GLY A 34 2.36 -5.49 0.31
N GLY A 35 2.24 -5.74 -0.98
CA GLY A 35 2.80 -6.94 -1.61
C GLY A 35 4.33 -6.92 -1.69
N THR A 36 4.91 -7.73 -2.58
CA THR A 36 6.35 -7.67 -2.86
C THR A 36 6.71 -6.30 -3.45
N ALA A 37 7.83 -5.74 -3.00
CA ALA A 37 8.37 -4.50 -3.56
C ALA A 37 8.63 -4.65 -5.06
N GLN A 38 8.10 -3.72 -5.86
CA GLN A 38 8.27 -3.73 -7.33
C GLN A 38 8.59 -2.37 -7.92
N LYS A 39 8.24 -1.27 -7.25
CA LYS A 39 8.51 0.09 -7.72
C LYS A 39 9.32 0.84 -6.68
N VAL A 40 10.33 1.57 -7.15
CA VAL A 40 11.09 2.53 -6.35
C VAL A 40 10.94 3.90 -7.01
N THR A 41 10.49 4.88 -6.25
CA THR A 41 10.40 6.28 -6.68
C THR A 41 11.32 7.11 -5.81
N VAL A 42 12.17 7.91 -6.45
CA VAL A 42 13.03 8.88 -5.79
C VAL A 42 12.54 10.27 -6.18
N THR A 43 12.26 11.10 -5.18
CA THR A 43 11.84 12.49 -5.38
C THR A 43 12.84 13.40 -4.70
N LEU A 44 13.46 14.30 -5.47
CA LEU A 44 14.34 15.33 -4.95
C LEU A 44 13.51 16.53 -4.51
N ASP A 45 13.96 17.25 -3.50
CA ASP A 45 13.34 18.51 -3.05
C ASP A 45 13.59 19.67 -4.03
N LYS A 46 14.61 19.57 -4.88
CA LYS A 46 14.94 20.55 -5.93
C LYS A 46 15.58 19.90 -7.16
N GLU A 47 15.40 20.52 -8.31
CA GLU A 47 15.97 20.08 -9.60
C GLU A 47 17.39 20.62 -9.85
N THR A 48 17.73 21.76 -9.25
CA THR A 48 19.04 22.40 -9.36
C THR A 48 19.54 22.81 -7.97
N ALA A 49 20.86 22.86 -7.80
CA ALA A 49 21.50 23.28 -6.56
C ALA A 49 22.79 24.05 -6.87
N THR A 50 23.14 25.00 -6.01
CA THR A 50 24.44 25.67 -6.06
C THR A 50 25.49 24.90 -5.28
N PRO A 51 26.80 25.04 -5.59
CA PRO A 51 27.85 24.40 -4.81
C PRO A 51 27.78 24.78 -3.33
N GLY A 52 27.74 23.77 -2.46
CA GLY A 52 27.61 23.95 -1.02
C GLY A 52 26.17 23.78 -0.49
N GLU A 53 25.17 23.70 -1.37
CA GLU A 53 23.81 23.36 -0.95
C GLU A 53 23.61 21.86 -0.70
N THR A 54 22.76 21.55 0.27
CA THR A 54 22.24 20.19 0.48
C THR A 54 20.97 19.98 -0.33
N ILE A 55 20.85 18.82 -0.98
CA ILE A 55 19.64 18.33 -1.64
C ILE A 55 19.09 17.18 -0.80
N THR A 56 17.79 17.18 -0.54
CA THR A 56 17.09 16.11 0.17
C THR A 56 16.38 15.21 -0.83
N ALA A 57 16.63 13.90 -0.76
CA ALA A 57 15.88 12.91 -1.51
C ALA A 57 14.88 12.18 -0.60
N LYS A 58 13.65 11.98 -1.08
CA LYS A 58 12.68 11.07 -0.49
C LYS A 58 12.60 9.81 -1.34
N ILE A 59 12.73 8.67 -0.69
CA ILE A 59 12.61 7.35 -1.33
C ILE A 59 11.27 6.76 -0.93
N LYS A 60 10.49 6.33 -1.93
CA LYS A 60 9.25 5.58 -1.74
C LYS A 60 9.38 4.22 -2.43
N VAL A 61 9.11 3.14 -1.68
CA VAL A 61 9.05 1.78 -2.21
C VAL A 61 7.61 1.30 -2.16
N THR A 62 7.08 0.81 -3.28
CA THR A 62 5.72 0.28 -3.36
C THR A 62 5.64 -1.07 -4.08
N ASP A 63 4.53 -1.76 -3.87
CA ASP A 63 4.13 -2.90 -4.71
C ASP A 63 3.61 -2.42 -6.09
N ILE A 64 3.19 -3.37 -6.92
CA ILE A 64 2.67 -3.08 -8.28
C ILE A 64 1.38 -2.23 -8.28
N ARG A 65 0.63 -2.22 -7.16
CA ARG A 65 -0.63 -1.48 -6.96
C ARG A 65 -0.44 -0.18 -6.17
N ASP A 66 0.81 0.27 -6.05
CA ASP A 66 1.23 1.50 -5.36
C ASP A 66 0.98 1.50 -3.85
N ASN A 67 0.85 0.31 -3.24
CA ASN A 67 0.79 0.20 -1.79
C ASN A 67 2.19 0.40 -1.19
N PRO A 68 2.34 1.24 -0.15
CA PRO A 68 3.60 1.40 0.54
C PRO A 68 4.04 0.09 1.20
N ILE A 69 5.33 -0.21 1.07
CA ILE A 69 5.94 -1.33 1.76
C ILE A 69 6.33 -0.88 3.17
N SER A 70 5.55 -1.27 4.17
CA SER A 70 5.79 -0.92 5.58
C SER A 70 6.87 -1.77 6.25
N GLN A 71 7.21 -2.93 5.67
CA GLN A 71 8.26 -3.82 6.13
C GLN A 71 9.01 -4.40 4.93
N ALA A 72 10.34 -4.38 4.98
CA ALA A 72 11.15 -5.05 3.97
C ALA A 72 10.82 -6.54 3.98
N LYS A 73 10.23 -7.04 2.88
CA LYS A 73 10.15 -8.47 2.59
C LYS A 73 11.29 -8.80 1.66
N ASP A 74 12.05 -9.83 1.99
CA ASP A 74 13.16 -10.28 1.17
C ASP A 74 12.71 -10.47 -0.28
N LEU A 75 13.50 -9.94 -1.21
CA LEU A 75 13.35 -10.27 -2.61
C LEU A 75 13.73 -11.74 -2.75
N LYS A 76 12.75 -12.59 -3.11
CA LYS A 76 13.06 -13.95 -3.56
C LYS A 76 13.68 -13.82 -4.95
N ILE A 77 15.00 -13.71 -5.00
CA ILE A 77 15.82 -13.79 -6.21
C ILE A 77 15.99 -15.27 -6.56
#